data_AF-A0A2R6EZ94-F1
#
_entry.id   AF-A0A2R6EZ94-F1
#
_cell.length_a   1.000
_cell.length_b   1.000
_cell.length_c   1.000
_cell.angle_alpha   90.00
_cell.angle_beta   90.00
_cell.angle_gamma   90.00
#
_symmetry.space_group_name_H-M   'P 1'
#
loop_
_entity.id
_entity.type
_entity.pdbx_description
1 polymer ?
#
loop_
_entity_poly.entity_id
_entity_poly.type
_entity_poly.pdbx_seq_one_letter_code
_entity_poly.pdbx_strand_id
1 'polypeptide(L)'
;MARFDFDVPEGWAARRLEMDNGDLALFVWNGQEAYWLGNTRTPKALWRTDKQTFERSPGAIAEWAQRELLAQLEVEDPWLTEYEALSRFFLPVFLSKDGRDSTRTFFRDHAGGFPDADREAGLQFYDDFLATGVLDDHRYTMASKLGTSQGFDRSRMQATMGEFNAAKLLVDAGNDIVPEVELESGHSVDFRVDDTLVEVTRPRPPGRRQVDTAIGALKASGDAKTRDQLAAHPGAVLVVDCTSFHDDEWARVYAEEPSVGYEPLVVFRYRPDGRLEGYSRGSVPFPLPF
;
A
#
# COMPACT_ATOMS: atom_id res chain seq x y z
N MET A 1 -4.98 30.37 -4.94
CA MET A 1 -5.35 28.96 -4.77
C MET A 1 -6.84 28.83 -5.03
N ALA A 2 -7.28 27.89 -5.87
CA ALA A 2 -8.71 27.64 -6.05
C ALA A 2 -9.26 27.18 -4.69
N ARG A 3 -10.28 27.89 -4.18
CA ARG A 3 -10.88 27.60 -2.88
C ARG A 3 -12.08 26.71 -3.15
N PHE A 4 -11.92 25.41 -2.95
CA PHE A 4 -13.03 24.48 -2.96
C PHE A 4 -13.77 24.63 -1.63
N ASP A 5 -14.98 25.17 -1.66
CA ASP A 5 -15.81 25.31 -0.46
C ASP A 5 -16.89 24.22 -0.55
N PHE A 6 -16.57 23.04 -0.02
CA PHE A 6 -17.57 21.98 0.08
C PHE A 6 -18.53 22.29 1.22
N ASP A 7 -19.81 21.99 0.99
CA ASP A 7 -20.83 22.12 2.03
C ASP A 7 -20.44 21.28 3.25
N VAL A 8 -20.46 21.93 4.40
CA VAL A 8 -20.23 21.29 5.70
C VAL A 8 -21.46 20.43 6.01
N PRO A 9 -21.32 19.27 6.69
CA PRO A 9 -22.47 18.45 7.08
C PRO A 9 -23.57 19.24 7.78
N GLU A 10 -24.84 18.90 7.51
CA GLU A 10 -26.00 19.63 8.05
C GLU A 10 -25.96 19.69 9.59
N GLY A 11 -26.18 20.89 10.15
CA GLY A 11 -26.13 21.12 11.59
C GLY A 11 -24.72 21.33 12.16
N TRP A 12 -23.67 21.28 11.32
CA TRP A 12 -22.30 21.54 11.71
C TRP A 12 -21.79 22.88 11.19
N ALA A 13 -20.92 23.51 11.97
CA ALA A 13 -20.10 24.64 11.56
C ALA A 13 -18.65 24.19 11.41
N ALA A 14 -17.90 24.79 10.48
CA ALA A 14 -16.50 24.44 10.25
C ALA A 14 -15.56 25.64 10.12
N ARG A 15 -14.27 25.37 10.37
CA ARG A 15 -13.14 26.25 10.07
C ARG A 15 -12.05 25.45 9.38
N ARG A 16 -11.53 26.02 8.30
CA ARG A 16 -10.41 25.52 7.51
C ARG A 16 -9.25 26.47 7.77
N LEU A 17 -8.17 25.96 8.33
CA LEU A 17 -6.96 26.73 8.56
C LEU A 17 -5.86 26.18 7.65
N GLU A 18 -5.41 27.00 6.71
CA GLU A 18 -4.25 26.71 5.87
C GLU A 18 -2.99 27.19 6.59
N MET A 19 -1.99 26.31 6.66
CA MET A 19 -0.69 26.59 7.25
C MET A 19 0.26 27.12 6.17
N ASP A 20 1.31 27.83 6.57
CA ASP A 20 2.31 28.38 5.63
C ASP A 20 3.03 27.31 4.78
N ASN A 21 3.01 26.05 5.21
CA ASN A 21 3.60 24.91 4.50
C ASN A 21 2.59 24.18 3.58
N GLY A 22 1.41 24.75 3.36
CA GLY A 22 0.32 24.20 2.54
C GLY A 22 -0.59 23.20 3.26
N ASP A 23 -0.30 22.84 4.52
CA ASP A 23 -1.13 21.89 5.25
C ASP A 23 -2.50 22.49 5.63
N LEU A 24 -3.55 21.68 5.62
CA LEU A 24 -4.89 21.99 6.09
C LEU A 24 -5.18 21.39 7.46
N ALA A 25 -5.68 22.23 8.35
CA ALA A 25 -6.37 21.83 9.58
C ALA A 25 -7.87 22.12 9.46
N LEU A 26 -8.67 21.07 9.65
CA LEU A 26 -10.11 21.07 9.47
C LEU A 26 -10.77 20.91 10.82
N PHE A 27 -11.49 21.93 11.29
CA PHE A 27 -12.27 21.90 12.53
C PHE A 27 -13.75 21.90 12.19
N VAL A 28 -14.52 21.05 12.84
CA VAL A 28 -15.97 20.94 12.63
C VAL A 28 -16.67 20.69 13.97
N TRP A 29 -17.77 21.40 14.25
CA TRP A 29 -18.48 21.31 15.54
C TRP A 29 -19.97 21.65 15.40
N ASN A 30 -20.80 21.20 16.35
CA ASN A 30 -22.26 21.47 16.37
C ASN A 30 -22.78 21.98 17.74
N GLY A 31 -21.87 22.40 18.62
CA GLY A 31 -22.20 22.89 19.97
C GLY A 31 -22.34 21.80 21.03
N GLN A 32 -22.39 20.52 20.64
CA GLN A 32 -22.31 19.36 21.53
C GLN A 32 -20.98 18.64 21.38
N GLU A 33 -20.50 18.51 20.15
CA GLU A 33 -19.29 17.79 19.79
C GLU A 33 -18.41 18.64 18.87
N ALA A 34 -17.12 18.30 18.81
CA ALA A 34 -16.15 18.93 17.94
C ALA A 34 -15.09 17.93 17.50
N TYR A 35 -14.71 17.99 16.22
CA TYR A 35 -13.69 17.15 15.62
C TYR A 35 -12.64 18.04 14.97
N TRP A 36 -11.38 17.58 15.02
CA TRP A 36 -10.33 18.17 14.21
C TRP A 36 -9.56 17.10 13.43
N LEU A 37 -9.43 17.33 12.13
CA LEU A 37 -8.81 16.45 11.14
C LEU A 37 -7.86 17.27 10.25
N GLY A 38 -7.18 16.60 9.32
CA GLY A 38 -6.37 17.24 8.30
C GLY A 38 -5.00 16.61 8.16
N ASN A 39 -4.11 17.26 7.43
CA ASN A 39 -2.78 16.73 7.13
C ASN A 39 -1.64 17.43 7.90
N THR A 40 -1.97 18.44 8.71
CA THR A 40 -1.00 19.15 9.56
C THR A 40 -0.23 18.23 10.50
N ARG A 41 1.05 18.57 10.74
CA ARG A 41 1.69 18.23 12.02
C ARG A 41 0.92 18.94 13.12
N THR A 42 0.39 18.21 14.12
CA THR A 42 -0.34 18.81 15.25
C THR A 42 0.44 20.02 15.78
N PRO A 43 -0.08 21.25 15.61
CA PRO A 43 0.57 22.46 16.10
C PRO A 43 0.76 22.39 17.61
N LYS A 44 1.77 23.08 18.15
CA LYS A 44 2.04 23.07 19.61
C LYS A 44 0.82 23.44 20.45
N ALA A 45 0.03 24.41 19.98
CA ALA A 45 -1.21 24.84 20.61
C ALA A 45 -2.28 23.73 20.69
N LEU A 46 -2.16 22.70 19.85
CA LEU A 46 -3.09 21.60 19.68
C LEU A 46 -2.51 20.26 20.13
N TRP A 47 -1.32 20.22 20.73
CA TRP A 47 -0.71 18.99 21.24
C TRP A 47 -1.53 18.28 22.32
N ARG A 48 -2.49 18.98 22.93
CA ARG A 48 -3.44 18.43 23.91
C ARG A 48 -4.81 18.11 23.32
N THR A 49 -5.00 18.30 22.01
CA THR A 49 -6.25 17.95 21.32
C THR A 49 -6.07 16.64 20.56
N ASP A 50 -7.11 15.81 20.55
CA ASP A 50 -7.10 14.51 19.89
C ASP A 50 -7.42 14.67 18.39
N LYS A 51 -6.40 14.50 17.54
CA LYS A 51 -6.56 14.55 16.08
C LYS A 51 -7.21 13.28 15.59
N GLN A 52 -8.39 13.43 14.98
CA GLN A 52 -9.18 12.31 14.54
C GLN A 52 -8.71 11.81 13.18
N THR A 53 -8.63 10.48 13.03
CA THR A 53 -8.53 9.82 11.73
C THR A 53 -9.90 9.83 11.04
N PHE A 54 -9.95 9.48 9.76
CA PHE A 54 -11.22 9.32 9.06
C PHE A 54 -12.09 8.23 9.69
N GLU A 55 -11.49 7.11 10.09
CA GLU A 55 -12.19 5.97 10.70
C GLU A 55 -12.79 6.28 12.08
N ARG A 56 -12.15 7.17 12.84
CA ARG A 56 -12.62 7.57 14.19
C ARG A 56 -13.64 8.72 14.14
N SER A 57 -13.91 9.26 12.96
CA SER A 57 -14.82 10.38 12.78
C SER A 57 -16.18 9.92 12.23
N PRO A 58 -17.29 10.62 12.54
CA PRO A 58 -18.59 10.34 11.93
C PRO A 58 -18.49 10.37 10.40
N GLY A 59 -19.21 9.48 9.71
CA GLY A 59 -19.09 9.28 8.27
C GLY A 59 -19.21 10.57 7.44
N ALA A 60 -20.20 11.41 7.74
CA ALA A 60 -20.38 12.69 7.04
C ALA A 60 -19.21 13.68 7.25
N ILE A 61 -18.59 13.68 8.44
CA ILE A 61 -17.40 14.50 8.72
C ILE A 61 -16.17 13.93 8.00
N ALA A 62 -16.00 12.61 8.03
CA ALA A 62 -14.90 11.95 7.34
C ALA A 62 -14.97 12.15 5.82
N GLU A 63 -16.17 12.08 5.24
CA GLU A 63 -16.42 12.34 3.81
C GLU A 63 -16.10 13.79 3.46
N TRP A 64 -16.64 14.75 4.21
CA TRP A 64 -16.33 16.18 4.02
C TRP A 64 -14.82 16.44 4.10
N ALA A 65 -14.15 15.95 5.13
CA ALA A 65 -12.71 16.14 5.29
C ALA A 65 -11.89 15.52 4.16
N GLN A 66 -12.28 14.35 3.66
CA GLN A 66 -11.63 13.73 2.50
C GLN A 66 -11.83 14.54 1.22
N ARG A 67 -13.02 15.11 0.98
CA ARG A 67 -13.27 15.98 -0.18
C ARG A 67 -12.39 17.22 -0.14
N GLU A 68 -12.28 17.87 1.02
CA GLU A 68 -11.39 19.03 1.23
C GLU A 68 -9.93 18.69 0.92
N LEU A 69 -9.46 17.53 1.39
CA LEU A 69 -8.08 17.08 1.20
C LEU A 69 -7.81 16.60 -0.24
N LEU A 70 -8.77 15.95 -0.90
CA LEU A 70 -8.67 15.60 -2.33
C LEU A 70 -8.62 16.85 -3.21
N ALA A 71 -9.40 17.87 -2.87
CA ALA A 71 -9.34 19.17 -3.55
C ALA A 71 -7.99 19.88 -3.36
N GLN A 72 -7.34 19.74 -2.21
CA GLN A 72 -5.95 20.16 -2.04
C GLN A 72 -5.02 19.35 -2.97
N LEU A 73 -5.17 18.02 -3.00
CA LEU A 73 -4.34 17.14 -3.82
C LEU A 73 -4.48 17.47 -5.32
N GLU A 74 -5.69 17.75 -5.80
CA GLU A 74 -5.98 18.19 -7.18
C GLU A 74 -5.19 19.46 -7.56
N VAL A 75 -5.00 20.38 -6.63
CA VAL A 75 -4.24 21.62 -6.88
C VAL A 75 -2.73 21.37 -6.87
N GLU A 76 -2.26 20.52 -5.96
CA GLU A 76 -0.83 20.27 -5.77
C GLU A 76 -0.25 19.28 -6.79
N ASP A 77 -0.98 18.20 -7.06
CA ASP A 77 -0.56 17.04 -7.86
C ASP A 77 -1.75 16.45 -8.63
N PRO A 78 -2.32 17.18 -9.62
CA PRO A 78 -3.51 16.75 -10.37
C PRO A 78 -3.33 15.40 -11.11
N TRP A 79 -2.09 15.04 -11.41
CA TRP A 79 -1.77 13.74 -12.02
C TRP A 79 -2.08 12.55 -11.10
N LEU A 80 -2.22 12.74 -9.79
CA LEU A 80 -2.68 11.68 -8.88
C LEU A 80 -4.20 11.55 -8.93
N THR A 81 -4.93 12.67 -8.98
CA THR A 81 -6.39 12.70 -8.90
C THR A 81 -7.08 12.26 -10.18
N GLU A 82 -6.33 12.08 -11.28
CA GLU A 82 -6.75 11.29 -12.45
C GLU A 82 -7.07 9.82 -12.10
N TYR A 83 -6.53 9.31 -10.99
CA TYR A 83 -6.70 7.94 -10.49
C TYR A 83 -7.50 7.98 -9.18
N GLU A 84 -8.83 7.89 -9.30
CA GLU A 84 -9.77 8.16 -8.19
C GLU A 84 -9.59 7.21 -7.01
N ALA A 85 -9.56 5.90 -7.28
CA ALA A 85 -9.48 4.88 -6.24
C ALA A 85 -8.11 4.92 -5.56
N LEU A 86 -7.04 5.10 -6.32
CA LEU A 86 -5.67 5.23 -5.83
C LEU A 86 -5.52 6.49 -4.96
N SER A 87 -5.97 7.64 -5.46
CA SER A 87 -5.93 8.92 -4.73
C SER A 87 -6.72 8.86 -3.44
N ARG A 88 -7.93 8.28 -3.49
CA ARG A 88 -8.72 8.06 -2.30
C ARG A 88 -7.95 7.14 -1.36
N PHE A 89 -7.58 5.94 -1.78
CA PHE A 89 -6.97 4.93 -0.92
C PHE A 89 -5.75 5.49 -0.16
N PHE A 90 -4.80 6.08 -0.89
CA PHE A 90 -3.55 6.60 -0.35
C PHE A 90 -3.61 8.07 0.11
N LEU A 91 -4.78 8.72 0.11
CA LEU A 91 -4.95 10.09 0.61
C LEU A 91 -4.28 10.35 1.98
N PRO A 92 -4.37 9.44 2.98
CA PRO A 92 -3.73 9.65 4.27
C PRO A 92 -2.21 9.83 4.17
N VAL A 93 -1.56 9.17 3.21
CA VAL A 93 -0.10 9.22 3.04
C VAL A 93 0.35 10.23 1.99
N PHE A 94 -0.46 10.47 0.95
CA PHE A 94 -0.21 11.53 -0.03
C PHE A 94 -0.27 12.92 0.56
N LEU A 95 -0.96 13.11 1.67
CA LEU A 95 -0.96 14.38 2.38
C LEU A 95 -0.20 14.29 3.70
N SER A 96 0.25 13.10 4.12
CA SER A 96 1.01 12.93 5.37
C SER A 96 2.22 13.87 5.42
N LYS A 97 2.34 14.62 6.51
CA LYS A 97 3.48 15.50 6.74
C LYS A 97 4.83 14.75 6.82
N ASP A 98 4.85 13.46 7.18
CA ASP A 98 6.09 12.67 7.22
C ASP A 98 6.29 11.81 5.96
N GLY A 99 5.28 11.66 5.09
CA GLY A 99 5.30 10.71 3.98
C GLY A 99 4.93 11.26 2.59
N ARG A 100 4.37 12.48 2.47
CA ARG A 100 3.86 12.98 1.18
C ARG A 100 4.94 13.08 0.11
N ASP A 101 6.12 13.58 0.46
CA ASP A 101 7.19 13.77 -0.52
C ASP A 101 7.69 12.42 -1.02
N SER A 102 7.93 11.46 -0.11
CA SER A 102 8.42 10.12 -0.46
C SER A 102 7.38 9.33 -1.25
N THR A 103 6.11 9.33 -0.82
CA THR A 103 5.00 8.64 -1.50
C THR A 103 4.71 9.21 -2.88
N ARG A 104 4.60 10.54 -3.01
CA ARG A 104 4.39 11.18 -4.32
C ARG A 104 5.58 10.95 -5.25
N THR A 105 6.83 11.06 -4.79
CA THR A 105 8.02 10.73 -5.57
C THR A 105 8.03 9.27 -6.02
N PHE A 106 7.64 8.33 -5.15
CA PHE A 106 7.59 6.91 -5.51
C PHE A 106 6.63 6.62 -6.67
N PHE A 107 5.42 7.18 -6.61
CA PHE A 107 4.47 7.01 -7.69
C PHE A 107 4.89 7.76 -8.96
N ARG A 108 5.41 8.99 -8.82
CA ARG A 108 5.82 9.84 -9.95
C ARG A 108 7.02 9.28 -10.72
N ASP A 109 8.07 8.89 -10.00
CA ASP A 109 9.39 8.62 -10.57
C ASP A 109 9.71 7.12 -10.64
N HIS A 110 8.91 6.27 -9.99
CA HIS A 110 9.14 4.83 -9.93
C HIS A 110 7.91 3.99 -10.29
N ALA A 111 6.88 4.59 -10.90
CA ALA A 111 5.69 3.90 -11.41
C ALA A 111 5.07 2.94 -10.38
N GLY A 112 5.02 3.34 -9.10
CA GLY A 112 4.49 2.48 -8.04
C GLY A 112 5.26 1.17 -7.84
N GLY A 113 6.52 1.10 -8.28
CA GLY A 113 7.43 -0.03 -8.09
C GLY A 113 7.64 -0.91 -9.33
N PHE A 114 7.00 -0.62 -10.47
CA PHE A 114 7.23 -1.32 -11.73
C PHE A 114 8.50 -0.80 -12.43
N PRO A 115 9.53 -1.63 -12.69
CA PRO A 115 10.82 -1.16 -13.21
C PRO A 115 10.80 -0.80 -14.70
N ASP A 116 9.88 -1.38 -15.48
CA ASP A 116 9.77 -1.23 -16.95
C ASP A 116 8.45 -0.57 -17.36
N ALA A 117 7.87 0.24 -16.47
CA ALA A 117 6.61 0.95 -16.70
C ALA A 117 6.82 2.45 -16.62
N ASP A 118 6.01 3.20 -17.35
CA ASP A 118 5.81 4.61 -17.05
C ASP A 118 4.85 4.77 -15.87
N ARG A 119 4.76 6.02 -15.39
CA ARG A 119 3.89 6.40 -14.28
C ARG A 119 2.44 6.00 -14.55
N GLU A 120 1.93 6.30 -15.74
CA GLU A 120 0.51 6.12 -16.07
C GLU A 120 0.10 4.66 -15.99
N ALA A 121 0.87 3.77 -16.62
CA ALA A 121 0.61 2.34 -16.58
C ALA A 121 0.70 1.78 -15.14
N GLY A 122 1.70 2.21 -14.36
CA GLY A 122 1.86 1.78 -12.97
C GLY A 122 0.72 2.25 -12.06
N LEU A 123 0.25 3.49 -12.22
CA LEU A 123 -0.86 4.03 -11.43
C LEU A 123 -2.19 3.41 -11.82
N GLN A 124 -2.45 3.24 -13.12
CA GLN A 124 -3.68 2.60 -13.59
C GLN A 124 -3.82 1.19 -13.02
N PHE A 125 -2.73 0.41 -12.97
CA PHE A 125 -2.74 -0.93 -12.37
C PHE A 125 -3.26 -0.94 -10.93
N TYR A 126 -2.76 -0.03 -10.09
CA TYR A 126 -3.22 0.04 -8.69
C TYR A 126 -4.60 0.68 -8.58
N ASP A 127 -4.93 1.66 -9.41
CA ASP A 127 -6.25 2.27 -9.43
C ASP A 127 -7.34 1.25 -9.76
N ASP A 128 -7.15 0.45 -10.81
CA ASP A 128 -8.07 -0.62 -11.21
C ASP A 128 -8.26 -1.66 -10.10
N PHE A 129 -7.17 -2.04 -9.42
CA PHE A 129 -7.25 -2.99 -8.30
C PHE A 129 -7.99 -2.38 -7.11
N LEU A 130 -7.67 -1.15 -6.73
CA LEU A 130 -8.27 -0.48 -5.57
C LEU A 130 -9.75 -0.12 -5.83
N ALA A 131 -10.13 0.12 -7.08
CA ALA A 131 -11.52 0.36 -7.49
C ALA A 131 -12.45 -0.84 -7.21
N THR A 132 -11.89 -2.04 -6.99
CA THR A 132 -12.68 -3.20 -6.55
C THR A 132 -13.25 -3.04 -5.14
N GLY A 133 -12.66 -2.17 -4.31
CA GLY A 133 -13.07 -1.92 -2.93
C GLY A 133 -12.69 -3.04 -1.95
N VAL A 134 -12.00 -4.10 -2.38
CA VAL A 134 -11.70 -5.27 -1.53
C VAL A 134 -10.84 -4.95 -0.30
N LEU A 135 -10.09 -3.84 -0.34
CA LEU A 135 -9.25 -3.37 0.76
C LEU A 135 -9.83 -2.16 1.50
N ASP A 136 -11.06 -1.70 1.19
CA ASP A 136 -11.61 -0.45 1.73
C ASP A 136 -11.76 -0.48 3.26
N ASP A 137 -12.20 -1.62 3.82
CA ASP A 137 -12.32 -1.84 5.27
C ASP A 137 -10.96 -1.85 5.99
N HIS A 138 -9.87 -2.01 5.24
CA HIS A 138 -8.49 -2.04 5.75
C HIS A 138 -7.65 -0.88 5.21
N ARG A 139 -8.28 0.13 4.61
CA ARG A 139 -7.59 1.21 3.88
C ARG A 139 -6.57 1.93 4.74
N TYR A 140 -6.89 2.33 5.96
CA TYR A 140 -5.93 3.09 6.79
C TYR A 140 -4.70 2.23 7.11
N THR A 141 -4.92 0.99 7.53
CA THR A 141 -3.85 0.04 7.84
C THR A 141 -2.94 -0.17 6.63
N MET A 142 -3.51 -0.55 5.49
CA MET A 142 -2.76 -0.86 4.27
C MET A 142 -2.08 0.38 3.67
N ALA A 143 -2.76 1.53 3.62
CA ALA A 143 -2.16 2.76 3.11
C ALA A 143 -0.99 3.22 3.99
N SER A 144 -1.11 3.07 5.32
CA SER A 144 -0.08 3.52 6.27
C SER A 144 1.25 2.78 6.09
N LYS A 145 1.24 1.53 5.64
CA LYS A 145 2.47 0.76 5.34
C LYS A 145 3.40 1.51 4.38
N LEU A 146 2.84 2.26 3.43
CA LEU A 146 3.64 2.97 2.43
C LEU A 146 4.27 4.27 2.96
N GLY A 147 3.64 4.93 3.93
CA GLY A 147 3.86 6.35 4.23
C GLY A 147 4.43 6.72 5.61
N THR A 148 5.10 5.82 6.31
CA THR A 148 5.52 6.03 7.71
C THR A 148 6.94 6.55 7.93
N SER A 149 7.80 6.66 6.91
CA SER A 149 9.18 7.10 7.12
C SER A 149 9.48 8.49 6.57
N GLN A 150 10.22 9.29 7.34
CA GLN A 150 10.69 10.63 7.00
C GLN A 150 11.65 10.71 5.79
N GLY A 151 12.03 9.58 5.19
CA GLY A 151 12.90 9.51 4.02
C GLY A 151 12.32 8.68 2.89
N PHE A 152 12.78 8.95 1.67
CA PHE A 152 12.50 8.09 0.52
C PHE A 152 13.29 6.78 0.63
N ASP A 153 12.58 5.67 0.73
CA ASP A 153 13.15 4.32 0.74
C ASP A 153 12.44 3.46 -0.30
N ARG A 154 13.02 3.42 -1.51
CA ARG A 154 12.48 2.65 -2.62
C ARG A 154 12.28 1.17 -2.27
N SER A 155 13.20 0.56 -1.53
CA SER A 155 13.13 -0.88 -1.24
C SER A 155 11.93 -1.19 -0.34
N ARG A 156 11.74 -0.41 0.72
CA ARG A 156 10.60 -0.59 1.62
C ARG A 156 9.27 -0.31 0.91
N MET A 157 9.21 0.75 0.10
CA MET A 157 7.99 1.11 -0.62
C MET A 157 7.63 0.06 -1.68
N GLN A 158 8.62 -0.49 -2.38
CA GLN A 158 8.41 -1.63 -3.28
C GLN A 158 7.90 -2.85 -2.50
N ALA A 159 8.48 -3.16 -1.33
CA ALA A 159 8.02 -4.27 -0.50
C ALA A 159 6.56 -4.10 -0.09
N THR A 160 6.16 -2.89 0.37
CA THR A 160 4.75 -2.57 0.65
C THR A 160 3.86 -2.80 -0.57
N MET A 161 4.24 -2.29 -1.75
CA MET A 161 3.44 -2.53 -2.95
C MET A 161 3.40 -4.00 -3.37
N GLY A 162 4.38 -4.81 -2.95
CA GLY A 162 4.34 -6.25 -3.17
C GLY A 162 3.19 -6.94 -2.43
N GLU A 163 2.75 -6.40 -1.30
CA GLU A 163 1.55 -6.87 -0.61
C GLU A 163 0.27 -6.54 -1.38
N PHE A 164 0.19 -5.37 -2.03
CA PHE A 164 -0.94 -5.04 -2.92
C PHE A 164 -0.97 -5.96 -4.13
N ASN A 165 0.19 -6.29 -4.70
CA ASN A 165 0.31 -7.26 -5.77
C ASN A 165 -0.14 -8.67 -5.33
N ALA A 166 0.25 -9.10 -4.12
CA ALA A 166 -0.18 -10.38 -3.57
C ALA A 166 -1.68 -10.40 -3.25
N ALA A 167 -2.22 -9.31 -2.70
CA ALA A 167 -3.66 -9.16 -2.48
C ALA A 167 -4.43 -9.29 -3.80
N LYS A 168 -3.97 -8.60 -4.86
CA LYS A 168 -4.55 -8.73 -6.20
C LYS A 168 -4.47 -10.17 -6.72
N LEU A 169 -3.32 -10.84 -6.60
CA LEU A 169 -3.15 -12.25 -7.00
C LEU A 169 -4.19 -13.16 -6.34
N LEU A 170 -4.34 -13.02 -5.02
CA LEU A 170 -5.25 -13.84 -4.23
C LEU A 170 -6.71 -13.56 -4.60
N VAL A 171 -7.10 -12.29 -4.69
CA VAL A 171 -8.48 -11.88 -5.01
C VAL A 171 -8.85 -12.23 -6.46
N ASP A 172 -7.96 -12.02 -7.42
CA ASP A 172 -8.18 -12.40 -8.83
C ASP A 172 -8.38 -13.92 -8.98
N ALA A 173 -7.80 -14.73 -8.08
CA ALA A 173 -7.99 -16.18 -8.01
C ALA A 173 -9.27 -16.61 -7.26
N GLY A 174 -10.07 -15.65 -6.76
CA GLY A 174 -11.32 -15.90 -6.07
C GLY A 174 -11.19 -16.19 -4.57
N ASN A 175 -10.07 -15.80 -3.96
CA ASN A 175 -9.88 -15.97 -2.52
C ASN A 175 -10.41 -14.76 -1.73
N ASP A 176 -11.04 -15.04 -0.60
CA ASP A 176 -11.29 -14.04 0.43
C ASP A 176 -10.01 -13.84 1.26
N ILE A 177 -9.63 -12.58 1.49
CA ILE A 177 -8.40 -12.23 2.19
C ILE A 177 -8.68 -11.36 3.42
N VAL A 178 -7.91 -11.58 4.48
CA VAL A 178 -7.82 -10.67 5.63
C VAL A 178 -6.38 -10.18 5.75
N PRO A 179 -6.09 -8.88 5.54
CA PRO A 179 -4.75 -8.34 5.70
C PRO A 179 -4.38 -8.14 7.18
N GLU A 180 -3.07 -8.06 7.45
CA GLU A 180 -2.49 -7.62 8.73
C GLU A 180 -2.99 -8.42 9.93
N VAL A 181 -2.75 -9.71 9.85
CA VAL A 181 -3.20 -10.67 10.83
C VAL A 181 -2.26 -10.65 12.03
N GLU A 182 -2.71 -10.04 13.12
CA GLU A 182 -2.01 -10.12 14.41
C GLU A 182 -2.07 -11.54 14.98
N LEU A 183 -0.90 -12.06 15.37
CA LEU A 183 -0.76 -13.35 16.01
C LEU A 183 -0.46 -13.17 17.50
N GLU A 184 -0.76 -14.20 18.29
CA GLU A 184 -0.49 -14.21 19.73
C GLU A 184 1.00 -14.04 20.07
N SER A 185 1.88 -14.33 19.12
CA SER A 185 3.33 -14.08 19.22
C SER A 185 3.72 -12.60 19.19
N GLY A 186 2.79 -11.71 18.84
CA GLY A 186 3.05 -10.28 18.62
C GLY A 186 3.61 -9.96 17.23
N HIS A 187 3.76 -10.95 16.36
CA HIS A 187 4.08 -10.76 14.94
C HIS A 187 2.79 -10.59 14.13
N SER A 188 2.79 -9.69 13.14
CA SER A 188 1.76 -9.67 12.10
C SER A 188 2.22 -10.47 10.88
N VAL A 189 1.27 -11.17 10.27
CA VAL A 189 1.41 -11.81 8.96
C VAL A 189 0.62 -11.01 7.94
N ASP A 190 1.14 -10.90 6.72
CA ASP A 190 0.60 -10.00 5.71
C ASP A 190 -0.86 -10.32 5.37
N PHE A 191 -1.22 -11.59 5.17
CA PHE A 191 -2.60 -12.00 4.89
C PHE A 191 -2.98 -13.33 5.54
N ARG A 192 -4.30 -13.56 5.62
CA ARG A 192 -4.92 -14.87 5.81
C ARG A 192 -5.91 -15.14 4.69
N VAL A 193 -5.87 -16.35 4.15
CA VAL A 193 -6.84 -16.94 3.21
C VAL A 193 -7.47 -18.14 3.90
N ASP A 194 -8.76 -18.10 4.20
CA ASP A 194 -9.43 -19.07 5.08
C ASP A 194 -8.65 -19.26 6.40
N ASP A 195 -8.13 -20.47 6.66
CA ASP A 195 -7.29 -20.79 7.83
C ASP A 195 -5.78 -20.72 7.54
N THR A 196 -5.39 -20.35 6.31
CA THR A 196 -4.00 -20.35 5.85
C THR A 196 -3.37 -18.96 5.98
N LEU A 197 -2.24 -18.89 6.68
CA LEU A 197 -1.41 -17.69 6.77
C LEU A 197 -0.58 -17.50 5.50
N VAL A 198 -0.48 -16.27 5.01
CA VAL A 198 0.25 -15.92 3.79
C VAL A 198 1.22 -14.79 4.11
N GLU A 199 2.51 -15.07 3.94
CA GLU A 199 3.58 -14.09 4.14
C GLU A 199 4.12 -13.66 2.77
N VAL A 200 4.25 -12.35 2.58
CA VAL A 200 4.69 -11.76 1.33
C VAL A 200 6.13 -11.28 1.44
N THR A 201 6.89 -11.49 0.38
CA THR A 201 8.20 -10.85 0.22
C THR A 201 8.41 -10.41 -1.21
N ARG A 202 9.16 -9.34 -1.38
CA ARG A 202 9.53 -8.80 -2.68
C ARG A 202 11.04 -8.73 -2.79
N PRO A 203 11.67 -9.50 -3.70
CA PRO A 203 13.10 -9.43 -3.86
C PRO A 203 13.54 -8.05 -4.34
N ARG A 204 14.67 -7.59 -3.79
CA ARG A 204 15.36 -6.44 -4.37
C ARG A 204 15.96 -6.88 -5.70
N PRO A 205 15.83 -6.07 -6.77
CA PRO A 205 16.50 -6.37 -8.03
C PRO A 205 18.01 -6.55 -7.79
N PRO A 206 18.66 -7.49 -8.49
CA PRO A 206 20.10 -7.64 -8.46
C PRO A 206 20.81 -6.28 -8.60
N GLY A 207 21.52 -5.86 -7.56
CA GLY A 207 22.40 -4.70 -7.64
C GLY A 207 23.68 -5.04 -8.40
N ARG A 208 24.38 -4.04 -8.96
CA ARG A 208 25.68 -4.23 -9.64
C ARG A 208 26.79 -4.84 -8.77
N ARG A 209 26.57 -5.11 -7.48
CA ARG A 209 27.53 -5.74 -6.57
C ARG A 209 26.82 -6.67 -5.56
N GLN A 210 27.14 -7.96 -5.67
CA GLN A 210 27.17 -9.02 -4.63
C GLN A 210 26.02 -10.05 -4.53
N VAL A 211 24.92 -9.92 -5.26
CA VAL A 211 23.98 -11.04 -5.50
C VAL A 211 23.59 -11.02 -6.98
N ASP A 212 24.51 -11.48 -7.83
CA ASP A 212 24.55 -11.11 -9.25
C ASP A 212 23.54 -11.87 -10.15
N THR A 213 22.47 -12.45 -9.61
CA THR A 213 21.40 -13.06 -10.42
C THR A 213 20.02 -12.90 -9.78
N ALA A 214 18.98 -12.81 -10.61
CA ALA A 214 17.58 -12.77 -10.17
C ALA A 214 17.21 -13.98 -9.29
N ILE A 215 17.74 -15.17 -9.62
CA ILE A 215 17.57 -16.39 -8.84
C ILE A 215 18.23 -16.27 -7.46
N GLY A 216 19.43 -15.69 -7.39
CA GLY A 216 20.10 -15.40 -6.13
C GLY A 216 19.30 -14.44 -5.25
N ALA A 217 18.75 -13.37 -5.84
CA ALA A 217 17.90 -12.41 -5.14
C ALA A 217 16.60 -13.05 -4.61
N LEU A 218 15.97 -13.90 -5.42
CA LEU A 218 14.79 -14.68 -5.02
C LEU A 218 15.10 -15.56 -3.80
N LYS A 219 16.16 -16.38 -3.88
CA LYS A 219 16.57 -17.29 -2.79
C LYS A 219 16.92 -16.52 -1.52
N ALA A 220 17.69 -15.43 -1.64
CA ALA A 220 18.04 -14.60 -0.48
C ALA A 220 16.81 -14.01 0.22
N SER A 221 15.77 -13.67 -0.55
CA SER A 221 14.52 -13.10 -0.02
C SER A 221 13.67 -14.16 0.70
N GLY A 222 13.58 -15.36 0.14
CA GLY A 222 12.92 -16.49 0.80
C GLY A 222 13.66 -16.97 2.05
N ASP A 223 14.99 -17.05 1.99
CA ASP A 223 15.85 -17.44 3.12
C ASP A 223 15.74 -16.48 4.32
N ALA A 224 15.54 -15.18 4.05
CA ALA A 224 15.36 -14.18 5.11
C ALA A 224 14.03 -14.36 5.83
N LYS A 225 12.93 -14.52 5.08
CA LYS A 225 11.59 -14.73 5.64
C LYS A 225 11.45 -16.07 6.38
N THR A 226 12.10 -17.11 5.86
CA THR A 226 12.03 -18.46 6.43
C THR A 226 12.67 -18.54 7.82
N ARG A 227 13.79 -17.83 8.03
CA ARG A 227 14.52 -17.86 9.29
C ARG A 227 13.88 -17.04 10.41
N ASP A 228 13.12 -16.02 10.05
CA ASP A 228 12.53 -15.09 11.02
C ASP A 228 11.05 -15.40 11.29
N GLN A 229 10.18 -15.15 10.32
CA GLN A 229 8.72 -15.13 10.54
C GLN A 229 8.08 -16.51 10.36
N LEU A 230 8.50 -17.28 9.34
CA LEU A 230 7.83 -18.53 9.00
C LEU A 230 8.24 -19.71 9.89
N ALA A 231 9.40 -19.64 10.56
CA ALA A 231 9.83 -20.65 11.52
C ALA A 231 8.85 -20.81 12.69
N ALA A 232 8.08 -19.77 13.02
CA ALA A 232 7.07 -19.78 14.06
C ALA A 232 5.68 -20.27 13.59
N HIS A 233 5.46 -20.38 12.27
CA HIS A 233 4.14 -20.62 11.67
C HIS A 233 4.19 -21.76 10.64
N PRO A 234 4.26 -23.03 11.11
CA PRO A 234 4.21 -24.18 10.22
C PRO A 234 2.88 -24.21 9.44
N GLY A 235 2.96 -24.32 8.11
CA GLY A 235 1.78 -24.34 7.23
C GLY A 235 1.41 -23.00 6.61
N ALA A 236 2.13 -21.92 6.91
CA ALA A 236 2.02 -20.68 6.16
C ALA A 236 2.49 -20.87 4.70
N VAL A 237 1.98 -20.05 3.79
CA VAL A 237 2.43 -20.00 2.39
C VAL A 237 3.33 -18.79 2.20
N LEU A 238 4.52 -19.00 1.66
CA LEU A 238 5.40 -17.91 1.25
C LEU A 238 5.03 -17.46 -0.16
N VAL A 239 4.66 -16.19 -0.31
CA VAL A 239 4.35 -15.56 -1.60
C VAL A 239 5.47 -14.58 -1.95
N VAL A 240 6.14 -14.80 -3.08
CA VAL A 240 7.25 -13.98 -3.55
C VAL A 240 6.83 -13.17 -4.77
N ASP A 241 6.65 -11.87 -4.58
CA ASP A 241 6.37 -10.91 -5.63
C ASP A 241 7.67 -10.55 -6.40
N CYS A 242 7.79 -10.98 -7.65
CA CYS A 242 8.90 -10.64 -8.54
C CYS A 242 8.60 -9.45 -9.45
N THR A 243 7.54 -8.67 -9.20
CA THR A 243 7.17 -7.46 -9.97
C THR A 243 8.26 -6.38 -9.96
N SER A 244 9.26 -6.49 -9.09
CA SER A 244 10.46 -5.63 -9.11
C SER A 244 11.50 -6.02 -10.18
N PHE A 245 11.41 -7.20 -10.77
CA PHE A 245 12.38 -7.68 -11.77
C PHE A 245 12.09 -7.16 -13.17
N HIS A 246 13.17 -6.83 -13.88
CA HIS A 246 13.11 -6.54 -15.30
C HIS A 246 12.74 -7.79 -16.12
N ASP A 247 12.36 -7.61 -17.38
CA ASP A 247 11.92 -8.72 -18.25
C ASP A 247 12.94 -9.85 -18.41
N ASP A 248 14.23 -9.55 -18.54
CA ASP A 248 15.26 -10.58 -18.70
C ASP A 248 15.57 -11.30 -17.39
N GLU A 249 15.43 -10.62 -16.26
CA GLU A 249 15.58 -11.18 -14.91
C GLU A 249 14.45 -12.16 -14.61
N TRP A 250 13.20 -11.77 -14.86
CA TRP A 250 12.04 -12.63 -14.68
C TRP A 250 12.06 -13.83 -15.62
N ALA A 251 12.41 -13.63 -16.91
CA ALA A 251 12.45 -14.72 -17.87
C ALA A 251 13.35 -15.89 -17.40
N ARG A 252 14.45 -15.59 -16.71
CA ARG A 252 15.33 -16.61 -16.11
C ARG A 252 14.68 -17.31 -14.92
N VAL A 253 14.07 -16.55 -14.01
CA VAL A 253 13.38 -17.10 -12.83
C VAL A 253 12.23 -18.01 -13.27
N TYR A 254 11.42 -17.56 -14.22
CA TYR A 254 10.28 -18.31 -14.73
C TYR A 254 10.69 -19.57 -15.49
N ALA A 255 11.79 -19.53 -16.26
CA ALA A 255 12.28 -20.71 -16.97
C ALA A 255 12.87 -21.80 -16.05
N GLU A 256 13.47 -21.41 -14.92
CA GLU A 256 14.10 -22.35 -13.99
C GLU A 256 13.20 -22.76 -12.82
N GLU A 257 12.15 -21.98 -12.54
CA GLU A 257 11.23 -22.12 -11.42
C GLU A 257 11.93 -22.46 -10.09
N PRO A 258 12.96 -21.75 -9.64
CA PRO A 258 13.78 -22.16 -8.50
C PRO A 258 12.98 -22.25 -7.18
N SER A 259 13.34 -23.21 -6.33
CA SER A 259 12.92 -23.23 -4.92
C SER A 259 13.72 -22.21 -4.09
N VAL A 260 13.14 -21.77 -2.98
CA VAL A 260 13.74 -20.85 -2.00
C VAL A 260 13.95 -21.50 -0.62
N GLY A 261 13.91 -22.83 -0.54
CA GLY A 261 14.13 -23.56 0.72
C GLY A 261 12.92 -23.57 1.68
N TYR A 262 11.76 -23.11 1.22
CA TYR A 262 10.48 -23.16 1.93
C TYR A 262 9.37 -23.63 0.98
N GLU A 263 8.48 -24.46 1.48
CA GLU A 263 7.25 -24.87 0.80
C GLU A 263 6.12 -24.99 1.85
N PRO A 264 4.88 -24.55 1.54
CA PRO A 264 4.39 -24.12 0.23
C PRO A 264 4.89 -22.73 -0.21
N LEU A 265 5.14 -22.59 -1.51
CA LEU A 265 5.71 -21.41 -2.14
C LEU A 265 4.91 -21.00 -3.38
N VAL A 266 4.69 -19.71 -3.54
CA VAL A 266 4.16 -19.09 -4.75
C VAL A 266 5.13 -18.01 -5.21
N VAL A 267 5.49 -18.00 -6.48
CA VAL A 267 6.35 -16.98 -7.08
C VAL A 267 5.64 -16.42 -8.30
N PHE A 268 5.47 -15.11 -8.37
CA PHE A 268 4.70 -14.49 -9.43
C PHE A 268 5.27 -13.13 -9.83
N ARG A 269 4.82 -12.61 -10.96
CA ARG A 269 5.12 -11.26 -11.44
C ARG A 269 3.92 -10.68 -12.16
N TYR A 270 3.56 -9.44 -11.84
CA TYR A 270 2.68 -8.63 -12.67
C TYR A 270 3.46 -7.76 -13.65
N ARG A 271 2.86 -7.53 -14.81
CA ARG A 271 3.13 -6.38 -15.68
C ARG A 271 2.06 -5.30 -15.42
N PRO A 272 2.35 -4.02 -15.69
CA PRO A 272 1.40 -2.94 -15.41
C PRO A 272 0.11 -3.02 -16.24
N ASP A 273 0.10 -3.80 -17.33
CA ASP A 273 -1.11 -4.10 -18.13
C ASP A 273 -2.01 -5.18 -17.50
N GLY A 274 -1.68 -5.65 -16.29
CA GLY A 274 -2.40 -6.70 -15.58
C GLY A 274 -1.96 -8.12 -15.96
N ARG A 275 -1.05 -8.30 -16.92
CA ARG A 275 -0.54 -9.65 -17.26
C ARG A 275 0.17 -10.25 -16.06
N LEU A 276 -0.21 -11.47 -15.73
CA LEU A 276 0.31 -12.25 -14.62
C LEU A 276 1.04 -13.49 -15.13
N GLU A 277 2.22 -13.74 -14.58
CA GLU A 277 3.00 -14.96 -14.78
C GLU A 277 3.44 -15.48 -13.41
N GLY A 278 3.48 -16.79 -13.20
CA GLY A 278 3.92 -17.35 -11.92
C GLY A 278 3.95 -18.87 -11.90
N TYR A 279 4.57 -19.40 -10.84
CA TYR A 279 4.64 -20.83 -10.55
C TYR A 279 4.46 -21.07 -9.05
N SER A 280 4.09 -22.29 -8.68
CA SER A 280 4.00 -22.72 -7.28
C SER A 280 4.85 -23.96 -7.01
N ARG A 281 5.24 -24.15 -5.74
CA ARG A 281 5.93 -25.35 -5.25
C ARG A 281 5.32 -25.79 -3.93
N GLY A 282 5.27 -27.11 -3.73
CA GLY A 282 4.54 -27.71 -2.61
C GLY A 282 3.02 -27.67 -2.80
N SER A 283 2.27 -27.99 -1.75
CA SER A 283 0.80 -27.98 -1.79
C SER A 283 0.26 -26.65 -1.28
N VAL A 284 -0.14 -25.76 -2.19
CA VAL A 284 -0.81 -24.50 -1.85
C VAL A 284 -2.30 -24.79 -1.58
N PRO A 285 -2.82 -24.45 -0.39
CA PRO A 285 -4.16 -24.87 0.05
C PRO A 285 -5.28 -23.94 -0.43
N PHE A 286 -5.04 -23.11 -1.44
CA PHE A 286 -6.01 -22.18 -2.02
C PHE A 286 -5.78 -22.02 -3.53
N PRO A 287 -6.81 -21.63 -4.32
CA PRO A 287 -6.67 -21.46 -5.77
C PRO A 287 -5.65 -20.39 -6.16
N LEU A 288 -4.97 -20.66 -7.27
CA LEU A 288 -4.06 -19.74 -7.96
C LEU A 288 -4.52 -19.60 -9.42
N PRO A 289 -4.18 -18.49 -10.10
CA PRO A 289 -4.64 -18.21 -11.45
C PRO A 289 -3.75 -18.79 -12.56
N PHE A 290 -2.80 -19.68 -12.23
CA PHE A 290 -1.87 -20.35 -13.15
C PHE A 290 -1.64 -21.81 -12.75
#